data_AF-A0A150PT75-F1
#
_entry.id   AF-A0A150PT75-F1
#
_cell.length_a   1.000
_cell.length_b   1.000
_cell.length_c   1.000
_cell.angle_alpha   90.00
_cell.angle_beta   90.00
_cell.angle_gamma   90.00
#
_symmetry.space_group_name_H-M   'P 1'
#
loop_
_entity.id
_entity.type
_entity.pdbx_description
1 polymer ?
#
loop_
_entity_poly.entity_id
_entity_poly.type
_entity_poly.pdbx_seq_one_letter_code
_entity_poly.pdbx_strand_id
1 'polypeptide(L)'
;MTPAKRPPTALIACVLGATLLGCSSGHTMYTPRVVARGELTASYDDGFTLWAGGRKVAESYRYDGLERFVRCVPEARDHARQASQNGRSATTLSTLGVVLGAGSLGGLSGLYFHDKDEAAMGVILGAGVAVAVTAVVLGALSRRAKENANGHAFDALNHYNDAVGSLGATCDDLTYPPPAGPAPPPR
;
A
#
# COMPACT_ATOMS: atom_id res chain seq x y z
N MET A 1 34.63 44.80 -0.52
CA MET A 1 33.28 44.27 -0.84
C MET A 1 33.46 42.88 -1.44
N THR A 2 33.23 41.83 -0.66
CA THR A 2 33.30 40.43 -1.10
C THR A 2 31.97 40.01 -1.74
N PRO A 3 31.97 39.39 -2.93
CA PRO A 3 30.73 38.93 -3.56
C PRO A 3 30.16 37.73 -2.80
N ALA A 4 28.87 37.81 -2.47
CA ALA A 4 28.13 36.71 -1.86
C ALA A 4 28.03 35.52 -2.83
N LYS A 5 28.58 34.37 -2.43
CA LYS A 5 28.44 33.09 -3.14
C LYS A 5 26.95 32.72 -3.20
N ARG A 6 26.36 32.73 -4.40
CA ARG A 6 25.02 32.18 -4.63
C ARG A 6 25.03 30.69 -4.26
N PRO A 7 24.05 30.21 -3.47
CA PRO A 7 23.95 28.79 -3.18
C PRO A 7 23.72 28.02 -4.48
N PRO A 8 24.32 26.82 -4.64
CA PRO A 8 24.18 26.02 -5.85
C PRO A 8 22.71 25.64 -6.03
N THR A 9 22.13 26.03 -7.17
CA THR A 9 20.77 25.73 -7.61
C THR A 9 20.42 24.24 -7.58
N ALA A 10 21.43 23.35 -7.60
CA ALA A 10 21.26 21.91 -7.44
C ALA A 10 20.67 21.50 -6.08
N LEU A 11 20.95 22.26 -5.01
CA LEU A 11 20.44 21.95 -3.66
C LEU A 11 18.95 22.27 -3.51
N ILE A 12 18.43 23.20 -4.32
CA ILE A 12 17.01 23.60 -4.31
C ILE A 12 16.15 22.55 -5.04
N ALA A 13 16.66 21.94 -6.11
CA ALA A 13 15.93 20.92 -6.87
C ALA A 13 15.69 19.62 -6.07
N CYS A 14 16.65 19.18 -5.24
CA CYS A 14 16.46 18.01 -4.38
C CYS A 14 15.41 18.24 -3.28
N VAL A 15 15.29 19.47 -2.75
CA VAL A 15 14.32 19.78 -1.70
C VAL A 15 12.89 19.86 -2.26
N LEU A 16 12.70 20.38 -3.47
CA LEU A 16 11.38 20.44 -4.11
C LEU A 16 10.82 19.06 -4.50
N GLY A 17 11.67 18.11 -4.87
CA GLY A 17 11.26 16.72 -5.16
C GLY A 17 10.73 15.99 -3.92
N ALA A 18 11.31 16.26 -2.75
CA ALA A 18 10.89 15.64 -1.50
C ALA A 18 9.55 16.20 -0.98
N THR A 19 9.22 17.47 -1.27
CA THR A 19 7.98 18.11 -0.80
C THR A 19 6.73 17.72 -1.58
N LEU A 20 6.86 17.19 -2.80
CA LEU A 20 5.71 16.76 -3.62
C LEU A 20 5.29 15.30 -3.36
N LEU A 21 6.15 14.51 -2.72
CA LEU A 21 5.83 13.18 -2.21
C LEU A 21 5.25 13.32 -0.80
N GLY A 22 4.06 13.89 -0.71
CA GLY A 22 3.35 14.05 0.55
C GLY A 22 3.28 12.74 1.33
N CYS A 23 4.02 12.66 2.44
CA CYS A 23 3.91 11.61 3.43
C CYS A 23 2.57 11.79 4.16
N SER A 24 1.47 11.39 3.53
CA SER A 24 0.19 11.27 4.22
C SER A 24 0.22 9.97 5.03
N SER A 25 0.70 10.06 6.27
CA SER A 25 0.49 9.02 7.27
C SER A 25 -0.98 9.08 7.68
N GLY A 26 -1.81 8.19 7.13
CA GLY A 26 -3.17 8.03 7.61
C GLY A 26 -3.13 7.24 8.91
N HIS A 27 -3.56 7.84 10.02
CA HIS A 27 -3.70 7.17 11.31
C HIS A 27 -5.16 6.76 11.52
N THR A 28 -5.40 5.57 12.06
CA THR A 28 -6.73 5.19 12.56
C THR A 28 -7.03 5.92 13.86
N MET A 29 -8.09 6.73 13.90
CA MET A 29 -8.59 7.32 15.16
C MET A 29 -9.42 6.34 16.00
N TYR A 30 -9.75 5.16 15.45
CA TYR A 30 -10.58 4.16 16.12
C TYR A 30 -9.75 2.93 16.51
N THR A 31 -9.56 2.75 17.81
CA THR A 31 -9.05 1.52 18.41
C THR A 31 -10.18 0.85 19.19
N PRO A 32 -10.71 -0.30 18.75
CA PRO A 32 -11.77 -0.99 19.48
C PRO A 32 -11.26 -1.40 20.87
N ARG A 33 -12.04 -1.08 21.92
CA ARG A 33 -11.69 -1.41 23.32
C ARG A 33 -12.02 -2.84 23.70
N VAL A 34 -12.97 -3.45 22.98
CA VAL A 34 -13.43 -4.84 23.18
C VAL A 34 -13.63 -5.42 21.79
N VAL A 35 -13.07 -6.61 21.57
CA VAL A 35 -13.19 -7.36 20.32
C VAL A 35 -13.63 -8.78 20.65
N ALA A 36 -14.49 -9.36 19.83
CA ALA A 36 -14.84 -10.76 20.02
C ALA A 36 -13.61 -11.65 19.76
N ARG A 37 -13.57 -12.83 20.39
CA ARG A 37 -12.41 -13.76 20.33
C ARG A 37 -11.90 -14.00 18.91
N GLY A 38 -12.82 -14.13 17.96
CA GLY A 38 -12.51 -14.41 16.57
C GLY A 38 -12.67 -13.23 15.62
N GLU A 39 -12.91 -12.02 16.12
CA GLU A 39 -13.12 -10.82 15.31
C GLU A 39 -11.80 -10.34 14.70
N LEU A 40 -11.86 -9.98 13.42
CA LEU A 40 -10.77 -9.28 12.74
C LEU A 40 -10.89 -7.77 12.97
N THR A 41 -9.78 -7.13 13.30
CA THR A 41 -9.70 -5.67 13.39
C THR A 41 -8.62 -5.13 12.47
N ALA A 42 -8.81 -3.89 12.02
CA ALA A 42 -7.85 -3.17 11.20
C ALA A 42 -7.20 -2.03 11.98
N SER A 43 -5.91 -1.81 11.76
CA SER A 43 -5.17 -0.62 12.21
C SER A 43 -4.42 0.01 11.04
N TYR A 44 -4.27 1.33 11.07
CA TYR A 44 -3.44 2.13 10.16
C TYR A 44 -2.37 2.92 10.92
N ASP A 45 -1.63 2.29 11.83
CA ASP A 45 -0.56 3.02 12.55
C ASP A 45 0.71 3.15 11.67
N ASP A 46 1.29 2.02 11.26
CA ASP A 46 2.47 1.94 10.40
C ASP A 46 2.12 1.19 9.10
N GLY A 47 1.05 1.66 8.45
CA GLY A 47 0.41 0.98 7.33
C GLY A 47 -0.73 0.06 7.76
N PHE A 48 -1.42 -0.48 6.76
CA PHE A 48 -2.63 -1.26 7.00
C PHE A 48 -2.28 -2.63 7.56
N THR A 49 -2.78 -2.93 8.75
CA THR A 49 -2.56 -4.21 9.43
C THR A 49 -3.88 -4.79 9.91
N LEU A 50 -4.00 -6.10 9.82
CA LEU A 50 -5.14 -6.88 10.27
C LEU A 50 -4.75 -7.76 11.44
N TRP A 51 -5.57 -7.74 12.48
CA TRP A 51 -5.33 -8.39 13.75
C TRP A 51 -6.52 -9.25 14.15
N ALA A 52 -6.27 -10.36 14.83
CA ALA A 52 -7.30 -11.17 15.49
C ALA A 52 -6.74 -11.68 16.83
N GLY A 53 -7.51 -11.53 17.91
CA GLY A 53 -7.11 -11.99 19.25
C GLY A 53 -5.72 -11.50 19.69
N GLY A 54 -5.36 -10.26 19.36
CA GLY A 54 -4.05 -9.67 19.68
C GLY A 54 -2.88 -10.16 18.83
N ARG A 55 -3.11 -11.02 17.83
CA ARG A 55 -2.10 -11.48 16.87
C ARG A 55 -2.28 -10.82 15.52
N LYS A 56 -1.17 -10.42 14.89
CA LYS A 56 -1.17 -9.93 13.51
C LYS A 56 -1.50 -11.10 12.57
N VAL A 57 -2.56 -10.94 11.80
CA VAL A 57 -3.03 -11.91 10.80
C VAL A 57 -2.42 -11.58 9.43
N ALA A 58 -2.46 -10.31 9.05
CA ALA A 58 -1.99 -9.85 7.76
C ALA A 58 -1.53 -8.39 7.82
N GLU A 59 -0.70 -7.99 6.88
CA GLU A 59 -0.24 -6.62 6.72
C GLU A 59 -0.15 -6.26 5.24
N SER A 60 -0.38 -4.99 4.93
CA SER A 60 -0.04 -4.42 3.63
C SER A 60 1.48 -4.50 3.44
N TYR A 61 2.01 -4.93 2.31
CA TYR A 61 1.36 -5.21 1.01
C TYR A 61 1.13 -6.70 0.74
N ARG A 62 1.37 -7.59 1.72
CA ARG A 62 1.49 -9.02 1.44
C ARG A 62 0.18 -9.77 1.59
N TYR A 63 -0.57 -9.46 2.65
CA TYR A 63 -1.83 -10.12 3.00
C TYR A 63 -1.81 -11.67 3.08
N ASP A 64 -0.64 -12.31 3.08
CA ASP A 64 -0.47 -13.76 2.91
C ASP A 64 -1.17 -14.61 4.01
N GLY A 65 -1.46 -14.02 5.18
CA GLY A 65 -2.17 -14.71 6.27
C GLY A 65 -3.69 -14.59 6.21
N LEU A 66 -4.24 -13.64 5.45
CA LEU A 66 -5.66 -13.31 5.48
C LEU A 66 -6.52 -14.42 4.87
N GLU A 67 -6.15 -14.92 3.69
CA GLU A 67 -6.91 -15.95 2.95
C GLU A 67 -7.13 -17.21 3.79
N ARG A 68 -6.10 -17.65 4.51
CA ARG A 68 -6.16 -18.83 5.39
C ARG A 68 -6.96 -18.57 6.67
N PHE A 69 -6.92 -17.35 7.19
CA PHE A 69 -7.66 -16.98 8.39
C PHE A 69 -9.16 -16.98 8.13
N VAL A 70 -9.61 -16.42 7.00
CA VAL A 70 -11.04 -16.28 6.64
C VAL A 70 -11.59 -17.44 5.80
N ARG A 71 -10.84 -18.55 5.69
CA ARG A 71 -11.11 -19.66 4.74
C ARG A 71 -12.49 -20.31 4.84
N CYS A 72 -13.17 -20.18 5.97
CA CYS A 72 -14.50 -20.72 6.22
C CYS A 72 -15.63 -19.87 5.60
N VAL A 73 -15.34 -18.64 5.18
CA VAL A 73 -16.28 -17.73 4.51
C VAL A 73 -15.82 -17.52 3.07
N PRO A 74 -16.47 -18.14 2.07
CA PRO A 74 -16.02 -18.10 0.68
C PRO A 74 -15.84 -16.69 0.12
N GLU A 75 -16.79 -15.79 0.39
CA GLU A 75 -16.77 -14.40 -0.07
C GLU A 75 -15.56 -13.66 0.52
N ALA A 76 -15.33 -13.82 1.83
CA ALA A 76 -14.18 -13.21 2.49
C ALA A 76 -12.85 -13.75 1.94
N ARG A 77 -12.78 -15.05 1.64
CA ARG A 77 -11.60 -15.70 1.07
C ARG A 77 -11.28 -15.14 -0.32
N ASP A 78 -12.29 -14.94 -1.16
CA ASP A 78 -12.09 -14.42 -2.52
C ASP A 78 -11.58 -12.97 -2.51
N HIS A 79 -12.10 -12.15 -1.60
CA HIS A 79 -11.57 -10.82 -1.33
C HIS A 79 -10.13 -10.85 -0.78
N ALA A 80 -9.83 -11.73 0.17
CA ALA A 80 -8.48 -11.88 0.73
C ALA A 80 -7.44 -12.31 -0.33
N ARG A 81 -7.85 -13.18 -1.26
CA ARG A 81 -7.01 -13.60 -2.39
C ARG A 81 -6.74 -12.43 -3.34
N GLN A 82 -7.75 -11.63 -3.67
CA GLN A 82 -7.61 -10.43 -4.51
C GLN A 82 -6.73 -9.37 -3.83
N ALA A 83 -6.86 -9.20 -2.51
CA ALA A 83 -5.99 -8.31 -1.73
C ALA A 83 -4.51 -8.71 -1.87
N SER A 84 -4.21 -10.00 -1.74
CA SER A 84 -2.85 -10.53 -1.87
C SER A 84 -2.30 -10.35 -3.29
N GLN A 85 -3.12 -10.58 -4.32
CA GLN A 85 -2.71 -10.40 -5.72
C GLN A 85 -2.41 -8.93 -6.05
N ASN A 86 -3.28 -8.01 -5.64
CA ASN A 86 -3.09 -6.58 -5.83
C ASN A 86 -1.92 -6.02 -4.99
N GLY A 87 -1.70 -6.56 -3.80
CA GLY A 87 -0.57 -6.18 -2.96
C GLY A 87 0.78 -6.59 -3.55
N ARG A 88 0.86 -7.80 -4.15
CA ARG A 88 2.05 -8.26 -4.88
C ARG A 88 2.32 -7.40 -6.12
N SER A 89 1.30 -7.09 -6.91
CA SER A 89 1.47 -6.22 -8.08
C SER A 89 1.90 -4.81 -7.67
N ALA A 90 1.32 -4.24 -6.60
CA ALA A 90 1.74 -2.96 -6.05
C ALA A 90 3.23 -2.95 -5.67
N THR A 91 3.70 -4.01 -5.00
CA THR A 91 5.11 -4.15 -4.58
C THR A 91 6.05 -4.22 -5.78
N THR A 92 5.70 -5.03 -6.79
CA THR A 92 6.49 -5.17 -8.03
C THR A 92 6.56 -3.84 -8.78
N LEU A 93 5.42 -3.17 -9.00
CA LEU A 93 5.34 -1.89 -9.69
C LEU A 93 6.13 -0.80 -8.93
N SER A 94 6.04 -0.77 -7.59
CA SER A 94 6.80 0.17 -6.77
C SER A 94 8.30 -0.05 -6.92
N THR A 95 8.75 -1.30 -6.83
CA THR A 95 10.18 -1.65 -6.94
C THR A 95 10.72 -1.27 -8.31
N LEU A 96 10.00 -1.59 -9.39
CA LEU A 96 10.38 -1.20 -10.74
C LEU A 96 10.41 0.33 -10.91
N GLY A 97 9.40 1.02 -10.36
CA GLY A 97 9.35 2.47 -10.36
C GLY A 97 10.56 3.11 -9.66
N VAL A 98 10.95 2.60 -8.48
CA VAL A 98 12.12 3.10 -7.75
C VAL A 98 13.42 2.82 -8.52
N VAL A 99 13.59 1.62 -9.05
CA VAL A 99 14.80 1.24 -9.80
C VAL A 99 14.95 2.10 -11.06
N LEU A 100 13.88 2.26 -11.84
CA LEU A 100 13.91 3.10 -13.05
C LEU A 100 14.07 4.58 -12.68
N GLY A 101 13.40 5.04 -11.62
CA GLY A 101 13.51 6.41 -11.13
C GLY A 101 14.95 6.75 -10.75
N ALA A 102 15.61 5.89 -9.95
CA ALA A 102 17.01 6.04 -9.60
C ALA A 102 17.93 5.93 -10.85
N GLY A 103 17.66 4.98 -11.74
CA GLY A 103 18.42 4.79 -12.98
C GLY A 103 18.32 5.99 -13.93
N SER A 104 17.20 6.68 -13.95
CA SER A 104 16.98 7.86 -14.81
C SER A 104 17.94 9.02 -14.52
N LEU A 105 18.49 9.10 -13.29
CA LEU A 105 19.53 10.05 -12.92
C LEU A 105 20.80 9.86 -13.76
N GLY A 106 21.06 8.66 -14.26
CA GLY A 106 22.12 8.38 -15.22
C GLY A 106 21.99 9.21 -16.49
N GLY A 107 20.78 9.58 -16.92
CA GLY A 107 20.57 10.45 -18.08
C GLY A 107 21.13 11.87 -17.91
N LEU A 108 21.37 12.32 -16.67
CA LEU A 108 22.06 13.58 -16.43
C LEU A 108 23.52 13.55 -16.87
N SER A 109 24.11 12.36 -17.08
CA SER A 109 25.44 12.24 -17.69
C SER A 109 25.49 12.80 -19.10
N GLY A 110 24.34 12.99 -19.77
CA GLY A 110 24.26 13.65 -21.07
C GLY A 110 24.81 15.08 -21.04
N LEU A 111 24.73 15.78 -19.91
CA LEU A 111 25.27 17.13 -19.73
C LEU A 111 26.80 17.18 -19.92
N TYR A 112 27.51 16.06 -19.78
CA TYR A 112 28.94 15.99 -20.07
C TYR A 112 29.28 16.28 -21.55
N PHE A 113 28.32 16.08 -22.45
CA PHE A 113 28.47 16.27 -23.90
C PHE A 113 27.98 17.64 -24.39
N HIS A 114 27.57 18.53 -23.49
CA HIS A 114 27.08 19.88 -23.79
C HIS A 114 27.93 20.65 -24.80
N ASP A 115 29.26 20.65 -24.66
CA ASP A 115 30.18 21.36 -25.56
C ASP A 115 30.78 20.49 -26.68
N LYS A 116 30.46 19.18 -26.70
CA LYS A 116 31.15 18.19 -27.55
C LYS A 116 30.26 17.65 -28.65
N ASP A 117 29.02 17.33 -28.30
CA ASP A 117 28.07 16.70 -29.19
C ASP A 117 26.65 16.92 -28.64
N GLU A 118 25.98 17.94 -29.18
CA GLU A 118 24.60 18.28 -28.81
C GLU A 118 23.62 17.14 -29.10
N ALA A 119 23.88 16.33 -30.13
CA ALA A 119 23.03 15.19 -30.46
C ALA A 119 23.18 14.09 -29.41
N ALA A 120 24.41 13.76 -29.00
CA ALA A 120 24.66 12.80 -27.93
C ALA A 120 24.10 13.29 -26.57
N MET A 121 24.25 14.58 -26.26
CA MET A 121 23.63 15.19 -25.07
C MET A 121 22.11 14.99 -25.10
N GLY A 122 21.46 15.36 -26.21
CA GLY A 122 20.01 15.27 -26.37
C GLY A 122 19.49 13.84 -26.24
N VAL A 123 20.18 12.87 -26.83
CA VAL A 123 19.80 11.45 -26.76
C VAL A 123 19.91 10.91 -25.34
N ILE A 124 21.03 11.14 -24.65
CA ILE A 124 21.25 10.60 -23.30
C ILE A 124 20.30 11.25 -22.28
N LEU A 125 20.16 12.57 -22.35
CA LEU A 125 19.29 13.32 -21.45
C LEU A 125 17.82 12.99 -21.73
N GLY A 126 17.43 12.90 -23.00
CA GLY A 126 16.09 12.49 -23.42
C GLY A 126 15.75 11.07 -22.99
N ALA A 127 16.69 10.13 -23.10
CA ALA A 127 16.52 8.76 -22.58
C ALA A 127 16.29 8.76 -21.06
N GLY A 128 17.05 9.57 -20.31
CA GLY A 128 16.83 9.77 -18.87
C GLY A 128 15.42 10.25 -18.56
N VAL A 129 14.95 11.29 -19.25
CA VAL A 129 13.59 11.83 -19.07
C VAL A 129 12.52 10.77 -19.37
N ALA A 130 12.65 10.01 -20.45
CA ALA A 130 11.69 8.96 -20.80
C ALA A 130 11.62 7.84 -19.73
N VAL A 131 12.77 7.45 -19.17
CA VAL A 131 12.83 6.49 -18.06
C VAL A 131 12.19 7.07 -16.80
N ALA A 132 12.45 8.34 -16.48
CA ALA A 132 11.84 9.02 -15.34
C ALA A 132 10.31 9.09 -15.43
N VAL A 133 9.76 9.42 -16.60
CA VAL A 133 8.30 9.42 -16.83
C VAL A 133 7.73 8.02 -16.62
N THR A 134 8.39 6.99 -17.15
CA THR A 134 7.96 5.59 -16.96
C THR A 134 7.95 5.21 -15.47
N ALA A 135 8.98 5.60 -14.72
CA ALA A 135 9.06 5.38 -13.28
C ALA A 135 7.88 6.00 -12.51
N VAL A 136 7.49 7.22 -12.87
CA VAL A 136 6.34 7.92 -12.27
C VAL A 136 5.03 7.18 -12.57
N VAL A 137 4.82 6.73 -13.80
CA VAL A 137 3.62 5.97 -14.18
C VAL A 137 3.52 4.67 -13.39
N LEU A 138 4.63 3.92 -13.25
CA LEU A 138 4.66 2.70 -12.44
C LEU A 138 4.37 2.98 -10.96
N GLY A 139 4.89 4.09 -10.42
CA GLY A 139 4.57 4.55 -9.07
C GLY A 139 3.08 4.85 -8.88
N ALA A 140 2.44 5.50 -9.84
CA ALA A 140 0.99 5.77 -9.81
C ALA A 140 0.17 4.47 -9.88
N LEU A 141 0.53 3.53 -10.75
CA LEU A 141 -0.12 2.22 -10.85
C LEU A 141 0.07 1.40 -9.57
N SER A 142 1.26 1.47 -8.96
CA SER A 142 1.54 0.85 -7.67
C SER A 142 0.61 1.38 -6.57
N ARG A 143 0.43 2.70 -6.50
CA ARG A 143 -0.48 3.32 -5.54
C ARG A 143 -1.93 2.86 -5.71
N ARG A 144 -2.41 2.81 -6.96
CA ARG A 144 -3.76 2.30 -7.26
C ARG A 144 -3.92 0.84 -6.87
N ALA A 145 -2.92 0.00 -7.16
CA ALA A 145 -2.92 -1.40 -6.77
C ALA A 145 -2.94 -1.56 -5.23
N LYS A 146 -2.21 -0.70 -4.49
CA LYS A 146 -2.26 -0.66 -3.02
C LYS A 146 -3.65 -0.32 -2.50
N GLU A 147 -4.28 0.71 -3.06
CA GLU A 147 -5.63 1.14 -2.65
C GLU A 147 -6.66 0.02 -2.87
N ASN A 148 -6.61 -0.64 -4.03
CA ASN A 148 -7.44 -1.82 -4.31
C ASN A 148 -7.15 -2.99 -3.36
N ALA A 149 -5.88 -3.23 -3.02
CA ALA A 149 -5.50 -4.29 -2.08
C ALA A 149 -6.06 -4.04 -0.68
N ASN A 150 -5.97 -2.80 -0.19
CA ASN A 150 -6.58 -2.38 1.08
C ASN A 150 -8.11 -2.53 1.05
N GLY A 151 -8.75 -2.12 -0.04
CA GLY A 151 -10.21 -2.25 -0.21
C GLY A 151 -10.67 -3.68 -0.08
N HIS A 152 -10.08 -4.60 -0.83
CA HIS A 152 -10.42 -6.02 -0.72
C HIS A 152 -10.08 -6.62 0.64
N ALA A 153 -9.01 -6.17 1.30
CA ALA A 153 -8.69 -6.65 2.63
C ALA A 153 -9.75 -6.21 3.67
N PHE A 154 -10.32 -5.01 3.51
CA PHE A 154 -11.46 -4.55 4.29
C PHE A 154 -12.75 -5.31 3.98
N ASP A 155 -13.05 -5.55 2.71
CA ASP A 155 -14.20 -6.36 2.32
C ASP A 155 -14.11 -7.77 2.93
N ALA A 156 -12.93 -8.38 2.89
CA ALA A 156 -12.67 -9.67 3.51
C ALA A 156 -12.90 -9.64 5.02
N LEU A 157 -12.41 -8.60 5.72
CA LEU A 157 -12.66 -8.39 7.14
C LEU A 157 -14.17 -8.28 7.42
N ASN A 158 -14.89 -7.46 6.64
CA ASN A 158 -16.32 -7.21 6.85
C ASN A 158 -17.15 -8.49 6.63
N HIS A 159 -16.95 -9.18 5.51
CA HIS A 159 -17.65 -10.44 5.23
C HIS A 159 -17.36 -11.51 6.27
N TYR A 160 -16.11 -11.64 6.70
CA TYR A 160 -15.75 -12.60 7.73
C TYR A 160 -16.34 -12.24 9.10
N ASN A 161 -16.28 -10.97 9.50
CA ASN A 161 -16.82 -10.52 10.79
C ASN A 161 -18.34 -10.66 10.83
N ASP A 162 -19.04 -10.37 9.74
CA ASP A 162 -20.49 -10.53 9.65
C ASP A 162 -20.91 -12.01 9.78
N ALA A 163 -20.17 -12.92 9.14
CA ALA A 163 -20.52 -14.34 9.14
C ALA A 163 -20.03 -15.12 10.39
N VAL A 164 -18.85 -14.80 10.92
CA VAL A 164 -18.14 -15.64 11.90
C VAL A 164 -17.50 -14.80 13.01
N GLY A 165 -16.71 -13.80 12.64
CA GLY A 165 -15.81 -13.12 13.57
C GLY A 165 -16.51 -12.32 14.67
N SER A 166 -17.56 -11.57 14.34
CA SER A 166 -18.33 -10.77 15.31
C SER A 166 -19.06 -11.62 16.33
N LEU A 167 -19.40 -12.86 15.95
CA LEU A 167 -20.00 -13.85 16.82
C LEU A 167 -18.94 -14.52 17.72
N GLY A 168 -17.66 -14.18 17.64
CA GLY A 168 -16.61 -14.75 18.51
C GLY A 168 -16.15 -16.17 18.13
N ALA A 169 -16.65 -16.71 17.03
CA ALA A 169 -16.17 -17.95 16.42
C ALA A 169 -14.94 -17.68 15.52
N THR A 170 -14.21 -18.72 15.18
CA THR A 170 -13.10 -18.68 14.22
C THR A 170 -13.25 -19.81 13.21
N CYS A 171 -12.55 -19.74 12.07
CA CYS A 171 -12.54 -20.86 11.12
C CYS A 171 -11.89 -22.15 11.68
N ASP A 172 -11.17 -22.08 12.79
CA ASP A 172 -10.60 -23.23 13.51
C ASP A 172 -11.54 -23.75 14.62
N ASP A 173 -12.46 -22.91 15.10
CA ASP A 173 -13.39 -23.20 16.18
C ASP A 173 -14.72 -22.45 15.96
N LEU A 174 -15.71 -23.16 15.40
CA LEU A 174 -17.05 -22.66 15.12
C LEU A 174 -17.99 -22.74 16.33
N THR A 175 -17.45 -22.60 17.54
CA THR A 175 -18.26 -22.47 18.75
C THR A 175 -18.76 -21.04 18.88
N TYR A 176 -20.08 -20.88 18.76
CA TYR A 176 -20.77 -19.59 18.88
C TYR A 176 -21.30 -19.38 20.31
N PRO A 177 -21.36 -18.11 20.80
CA PRO A 177 -22.05 -17.77 22.02
C PRO A 177 -23.54 -18.11 21.89
N PRO A 178 -24.23 -18.36 23.01
CA PRO A 178 -25.66 -18.60 22.99
C PRO A 178 -26.40 -17.40 22.36
N PRO A 179 -27.48 -17.64 21.61
CA PRO A 179 -28.28 -16.58 21.00
C PRO A 179 -28.74 -15.56 22.05
N ALA A 180 -28.73 -14.27 21.69
CA ALA A 180 -29.18 -13.19 22.58
C ALA A 180 -30.69 -13.25 22.92
N GLY A 181 -31.46 -14.03 22.16
CA GLY A 181 -32.90 -14.23 22.36
C GLY A 181 -33.60 -14.71 21.09
N PRO A 182 -34.92 -14.97 21.15
CA PRO A 182 -35.72 -15.29 19.97
C PRO A 182 -35.79 -14.09 19.01
N ALA A 183 -35.94 -14.37 17.73
CA ALA A 183 -36.17 -13.33 16.72
C ALA A 183 -37.49 -12.57 17.02
N PRO A 184 -37.56 -11.27 16.72
CA PRO A 184 -38.82 -10.53 16.79
C PRO A 184 -39.91 -11.22 15.94
N PRO A 185 -41.19 -11.18 16.36
CA PRO A 185 -42.26 -11.74 15.56
C PRO A 185 -42.34 -11.03 14.20
N PRO A 186 -42.71 -11.74 13.12
CA PRO A 186 -42.97 -11.11 11.83
C PRO A 186 -44.07 -10.06 12.00
N ARG A 187 -43.86 -8.87 11.40
CA ARG A 187 -44.86 -7.79 11.40
C ARG A 187 -45.96 -8.06 10.37
#